data_AF-A0A2M9NUD5-F1
#
_entry.id   AF-A0A2M9NUD5-F1
#
_cell.length_a   1.000
_cell.length_b   1.000
_cell.length_c   1.000
_cell.angle_alpha   90.00
_cell.angle_beta   90.00
_cell.angle_gamma   90.00
#
_symmetry.space_group_name_H-M   'P 1'
#
loop_
_entity.id
_entity.type
_entity.pdbx_description
1 polymer ?
#
loop_
_entity_poly.entity_id
_entity_poly.type
_entity_poly.pdbx_seq_one_letter_code
_entity_poly.pdbx_strand_id
1 'polypeptide(L)'
;MYQLLVFIHVTSALFLGSFLVLPWSIKTIFSRTGDEFIGFLRMALSFLRSGHYALIFLMISGGGMVTGYSAFPSILWVSIAVVLLLLIGALMGMILQTFKGIIKAEHPRNHFAENFTKLRTMSWVMFLTILIAVLIMTNQSLLKV
;
A
#
# COMPACT_ATOMS: atom_id res chain seq x y z
N MET A 1 26.08 6.13 6.13
CA MET A 1 24.74 5.93 6.75
C MET A 1 23.61 6.43 5.85
N TYR A 2 23.70 7.64 5.31
CA TYR A 2 22.69 8.18 4.37
C TYR A 2 22.36 7.25 3.18
N GLN A 3 23.37 6.72 2.49
CA GLN A 3 23.17 5.81 1.33
C GLN A 3 22.38 4.54 1.70
N LEU A 4 22.55 4.02 2.92
CA LEU A 4 21.82 2.86 3.42
C LEU A 4 20.35 3.20 3.66
N LEU A 5 20.05 4.39 4.20
CA LEU A 5 18.67 4.88 4.33
C LEU A 5 18.01 5.04 2.97
N VAL A 6 18.70 5.64 2.00
CA VAL A 6 18.21 5.77 0.62
C VAL A 6 17.93 4.40 0.01
N PHE A 7 18.85 3.44 0.17
CA PHE A 7 18.65 2.08 -0.34
C PHE A 7 17.40 1.42 0.27
N ILE A 8 17.23 1.47 1.60
CA ILE A 8 16.05 0.93 2.27
C ILE A 8 14.78 1.66 1.80
N HIS A 9 14.83 2.98 1.65
CA HIS A 9 13.70 3.78 1.23
C HIS A 9 13.24 3.42 -0.18
N VAL A 10 14.17 3.39 -1.14
CA VAL A 10 13.88 3.08 -2.54
C VAL A 10 13.39 1.63 -2.70
N THR A 11 14.03 0.66 -2.05
CA THR A 11 13.58 -0.74 -2.11
C THR A 11 12.19 -0.93 -1.51
N SER A 12 11.90 -0.25 -0.40
CA SER A 12 10.56 -0.26 0.22
C SER A 12 9.52 0.39 -0.69
N ALA A 13 9.86 1.52 -1.32
CA ALA A 13 9.00 2.21 -2.27
C ALA A 13 8.71 1.36 -3.51
N LEU A 14 9.71 0.66 -4.06
CA LEU A 14 9.55 -0.28 -5.17
C LEU A 14 8.61 -1.43 -4.80
N PHE A 15 8.79 -2.00 -3.60
CA PHE A 15 7.88 -3.02 -3.09
C PHE A 15 6.46 -2.46 -2.97
N LEU A 16 6.27 -1.25 -2.46
CA LEU A 16 4.96 -0.61 -2.39
C LEU A 16 4.36 -0.34 -3.78
N GLY A 17 5.19 -0.02 -4.77
CA GLY A 17 4.78 0.18 -6.16
C GLY A 17 4.14 -1.06 -6.78
N SER A 18 4.47 -2.26 -6.30
CA SER A 18 3.78 -3.49 -6.74
C SER A 18 2.28 -3.50 -6.43
N PHE A 19 1.81 -2.72 -5.44
CA PHE A 19 0.38 -2.60 -5.15
C PHE A 19 -0.36 -1.73 -6.18
N LEU A 20 0.33 -1.08 -7.11
CA LEU A 20 -0.34 -0.38 -8.21
C LEU A 20 -1.15 -1.34 -9.08
N VAL A 21 -0.80 -2.63 -9.16
CA VAL A 21 -1.59 -3.58 -9.97
C VAL A 21 -2.84 -4.11 -9.26
N LEU A 22 -3.06 -3.78 -7.98
CA LEU A 22 -4.18 -4.35 -7.20
C LEU A 22 -5.58 -4.18 -7.82
N PRO A 23 -5.97 -3.01 -8.38
CA PRO A 23 -7.29 -2.85 -8.98
C PRO A 23 -7.60 -3.90 -10.05
N TRP A 24 -6.57 -4.27 -10.83
CA TRP A 24 -6.66 -5.31 -11.85
C TRP A 24 -6.61 -6.70 -11.23
N SER A 25 -5.75 -6.92 -10.23
CA SER A 25 -5.66 -8.19 -9.50
C SER A 25 -7.00 -8.60 -8.86
N ILE A 26 -7.79 -7.68 -8.32
CA ILE A 26 -9.12 -7.98 -7.76
C ILE A 26 -10.05 -8.61 -8.82
N LYS A 27 -10.04 -8.08 -10.04
CA LYS A 27 -10.83 -8.63 -11.16
C LYS A 27 -10.33 -10.02 -11.55
N THR A 28 -9.02 -10.21 -11.62
CA THR A 28 -8.40 -11.51 -11.93
C THR A 28 -8.74 -12.56 -10.87
N ILE A 29 -8.67 -12.20 -9.58
CA ILE A 29 -9.05 -13.09 -8.47
C ILE A 29 -10.52 -13.51 -8.60
N PHE A 30 -11.42 -12.58 -8.90
CA PHE A 30 -12.86 -12.89 -9.06
C PHE A 30 -13.16 -13.90 -10.17
N SER A 31 -12.33 -13.92 -11.22
CA SER A 31 -12.52 -14.83 -12.36
C SER A 31 -12.15 -16.29 -12.05
N ARG A 32 -11.37 -16.55 -10.99
CA ARG A 32 -10.91 -17.90 -10.60
C ARG A 32 -12.01 -18.69 -9.91
N THR A 33 -11.99 -20.01 -10.03
CA THR A 33 -12.99 -20.95 -9.48
C THR A 33 -12.35 -22.04 -8.63
N GLY A 34 -13.12 -22.63 -7.71
CA GLY A 34 -12.68 -23.76 -6.89
C GLY A 34 -11.48 -23.43 -5.99
N ASP A 35 -10.57 -24.38 -5.84
CA ASP A 35 -9.42 -24.30 -4.93
C ASP A 35 -8.40 -23.21 -5.31
N GLU A 36 -8.31 -22.89 -6.60
CA GLU A 36 -7.43 -21.83 -7.11
C GLU A 36 -7.78 -20.47 -6.52
N PHE A 37 -9.06 -20.21 -6.27
CA PHE A 37 -9.53 -18.94 -5.71
C PHE A 37 -8.96 -18.71 -4.30
N ILE A 38 -9.02 -19.73 -3.44
CA ILE A 38 -8.51 -19.67 -2.06
C ILE A 38 -6.98 -19.57 -2.07
N GLY A 39 -6.30 -20.31 -2.95
CA GLY A 39 -4.85 -20.22 -3.13
C GLY A 39 -4.41 -18.79 -3.47
N PHE A 40 -5.06 -18.18 -4.47
CA PHE A 40 -4.79 -16.78 -4.85
C PHE A 40 -5.09 -15.79 -3.73
N LEU A 41 -6.18 -15.98 -2.99
CA LEU A 41 -6.54 -15.07 -1.89
C LEU A 41 -5.52 -15.15 -0.73
N ARG A 42 -5.00 -16.35 -0.43
CA ARG A 42 -3.92 -16.54 0.56
C ARG A 42 -2.60 -15.93 0.09
N MET A 43 -2.27 -16.06 -1.19
CA MET A 43 -1.11 -15.39 -1.78
C MET A 43 -1.24 -13.87 -1.67
N ALA A 44 -2.39 -13.31 -2.03
CA ALA A 44 -2.67 -11.89 -1.93
C ALA A 44 -2.62 -11.39 -0.48
N LEU A 45 -3.11 -12.17 0.49
CA LEU A 45 -2.96 -11.88 1.92
C LEU A 45 -1.50 -11.82 2.38
N SER A 46 -0.67 -12.76 1.93
CA SER A 46 0.76 -12.77 2.24
C SER A 46 1.42 -11.51 1.68
N PHE A 47 1.10 -11.17 0.43
CA PHE A 47 1.63 -9.98 -0.24
C PHE A 47 1.24 -8.69 0.47
N LEU A 48 -0.05 -8.51 0.82
CA LEU A 48 -0.54 -7.38 1.60
C LEU A 48 0.15 -7.27 2.98
N ARG A 49 0.43 -8.39 3.64
CA ARG A 49 1.18 -8.39 4.91
C ARG A 49 2.63 -7.91 4.70
N SER A 50 3.30 -8.42 3.67
CA SER A 50 4.64 -7.95 3.29
C SER A 50 4.65 -6.45 2.96
N GLY A 51 3.56 -5.94 2.37
CA GLY A 51 3.38 -4.51 2.10
C GLY A 51 3.38 -3.64 3.35
N HIS A 52 2.82 -4.13 4.46
CA HIS A 52 2.88 -3.40 5.74
C HIS A 52 4.32 -3.32 6.26
N TYR A 53 5.12 -4.38 6.10
CA TYR A 53 6.54 -4.32 6.47
C TYR A 53 7.30 -3.33 5.60
N ALA A 54 7.07 -3.33 4.29
CA ALA A 54 7.66 -2.33 3.39
C ALA A 54 7.25 -0.89 3.78
N LEU A 55 5.98 -0.68 4.15
CA LEU A 55 5.50 0.63 4.61
C LEU A 55 6.21 1.09 5.89
N ILE A 56 6.47 0.18 6.84
CA ILE A 56 7.23 0.48 8.06
C ILE A 56 8.66 0.89 7.70
N PHE A 57 9.35 0.12 6.85
CA PHE A 57 10.71 0.47 6.40
C PHE A 57 10.75 1.79 5.64
N LEU A 58 9.75 2.06 4.80
CA LEU A 58 9.61 3.32 4.08
C LEU A 58 9.46 4.52 5.04
N MET A 59 8.64 4.37 6.07
CA MET A 59 8.42 5.40 7.10
C MET A 59 9.69 5.67 7.92
N ILE A 60 10.37 4.62 8.39
CA ILE A 60 11.59 4.74 9.20
C ILE A 60 12.72 5.37 8.37
N SER A 61 12.95 4.87 7.16
CA SER A 61 14.00 5.40 6.27
C SER A 61 13.72 6.84 5.84
N GLY A 62 12.47 7.16 5.49
CA GLY A 62 12.03 8.52 5.15
C GLY A 62 12.21 9.48 6.32
N GLY A 63 11.73 9.09 7.50
CA GLY A 63 11.89 9.85 8.73
C GLY A 63 13.36 10.11 9.06
N GLY A 64 14.22 9.09 8.95
CA GLY A 64 15.66 9.24 9.17
C GLY A 64 16.36 10.18 8.18
N MET A 65 15.93 10.20 6.92
CA MET A 65 16.45 11.15 5.92
C MET A 65 16.00 12.59 6.21
N VAL A 66 14.75 12.76 6.66
CA VAL A 66 14.20 14.08 7.03
C VAL A 66 14.88 14.63 8.29
N THR A 67 14.99 13.85 9.35
CA THR A 67 15.53 14.33 10.64
C THR A 67 17.05 14.42 10.67
N GLY A 68 17.74 13.49 10.00
CA GLY A 68 19.20 13.38 10.10
C GLY A 68 19.97 14.15 9.02
N TYR A 69 19.34 14.49 7.89
CA TYR A 69 20.05 14.97 6.70
C TYR A 69 19.38 16.11 5.95
N SER A 70 18.20 16.57 6.37
CA SER A 70 17.53 17.73 5.74
C SER A 70 17.78 18.99 6.57
N ALA A 71 18.42 19.99 5.97
CA ALA A 71 18.76 21.23 6.66
C ALA A 71 17.52 22.04 7.09
N PHE A 72 16.47 22.09 6.25
CA PHE A 72 15.19 22.76 6.52
C PHE A 72 14.04 22.12 5.72
N PRO A 73 13.49 20.96 6.14
CA PRO A 73 12.35 20.36 5.47
C PRO A 73 11.06 21.17 5.72
N SER A 74 10.26 21.39 4.67
CA SER A 74 8.92 21.98 4.81
C SER A 74 8.05 21.08 5.70
N ILE A 75 7.59 21.62 6.84
CA ILE A 75 6.73 20.90 7.79
C ILE A 75 5.44 20.43 7.09
N LEU A 76 4.89 21.25 6.18
CA LEU A 76 3.71 20.91 5.39
C LEU A 76 3.97 19.70 4.49
N TRP A 77 5.09 19.69 3.78
CA TRP A 77 5.46 18.57 2.91
C TRP A 77 5.64 17.27 3.69
N VAL A 78 6.37 17.30 4.81
CA VAL A 78 6.59 16.12 5.66
C VAL A 78 5.26 15.61 6.19
N SER A 79 4.40 16.50 6.69
CA SER A 79 3.11 16.14 7.27
C SER A 79 2.20 15.47 6.23
N ILE A 80 2.11 16.03 5.02
CA ILE A 80 1.31 15.46 3.92
C ILE A 80 1.87 14.09 3.50
N ALA A 81 3.20 13.96 3.39
CA ALA A 81 3.83 12.68 3.06
C ALA A 81 3.50 11.60 4.10
N VAL A 82 3.58 11.91 5.40
CA VAL A 82 3.23 10.99 6.48
C VAL A 82 1.76 10.60 6.43
N VAL A 83 0.85 11.56 6.25
CA VAL A 83 -0.60 11.29 6.15
C VAL A 83 -0.91 10.37 4.97
N LEU A 84 -0.28 10.58 3.81
CA LEU A 84 -0.44 9.71 2.65
C LEU A 84 0.04 8.28 2.93
N LEU A 85 1.20 8.11 3.59
CA LEU A 85 1.68 6.79 3.98
C LEU A 85 0.73 6.08 4.97
N LEU A 86 0.20 6.81 5.95
CA LEU A 86 -0.78 6.26 6.89
C LEU A 86 -2.08 5.86 6.18
N LEU A 87 -2.54 6.65 5.21
CA LEU A 87 -3.71 6.33 4.40
C LEU A 87 -3.50 5.05 3.58
N ILE A 88 -2.31 4.86 2.99
CA ILE A 88 -1.96 3.61 2.29
C ILE A 88 -1.99 2.43 3.26
N GLY A 89 -1.40 2.57 4.45
CA GLY A 89 -1.45 1.55 5.50
C GLY A 89 -2.87 1.19 5.91
N ALA A 90 -3.74 2.18 6.10
CA ALA A 90 -5.14 1.98 6.45
C ALA A 90 -5.90 1.24 5.34
N LEU A 91 -5.74 1.65 4.08
CA LEU A 91 -6.36 0.97 2.92
C LEU A 91 -5.90 -0.48 2.80
N MET A 92 -4.60 -0.71 2.93
CA MET A 92 -4.01 -2.05 2.88
C MET A 92 -4.54 -2.93 4.02
N GLY A 93 -4.67 -2.37 5.23
CA GLY A 93 -5.23 -3.06 6.39
C GLY A 93 -6.71 -3.44 6.20
N MET A 94 -7.52 -2.54 5.64
CA MET A 94 -8.93 -2.81 5.34
C MET A 94 -9.11 -3.92 4.30
N ILE A 95 -8.30 -3.90 3.23
CA ILE A 95 -8.30 -4.96 2.21
C ILE A 95 -7.88 -6.30 2.83
N LEU A 96 -6.80 -6.30 3.62
CA LEU A 96 -6.29 -7.48 4.33
C LEU A 96 -7.36 -8.08 5.25
N GLN A 97 -8.06 -7.26 6.02
CA GLN A 97 -9.13 -7.70 6.92
C GLN A 97 -10.30 -8.31 6.13
N THR A 98 -10.70 -7.67 5.03
CA THR A 98 -11.78 -8.16 4.16
C THR A 98 -11.42 -9.54 3.58
N PHE A 99 -10.20 -9.72 3.07
CA PHE A 99 -9.73 -11.02 2.57
C PHE A 99 -9.68 -12.11 3.65
N LYS A 100 -9.22 -11.77 4.86
CA LYS A 100 -9.25 -12.71 5.99
C LYS A 100 -10.66 -13.16 6.33
N GLY A 101 -11.63 -12.23 6.29
CA GLY A 101 -13.05 -12.54 6.50
C GLY A 101 -13.58 -13.49 5.43
N ILE A 102 -13.27 -13.22 4.17
CA ILE A 102 -13.70 -14.04 3.02
C ILE A 102 -13.17 -15.48 3.12
N ILE A 103 -11.89 -15.67 3.44
CA ILE A 103 -11.29 -17.03 3.56
C ILE A 103 -11.92 -17.84 4.69
N LYS A 104 -12.40 -17.19 5.76
CA LYS A 104 -12.97 -17.87 6.94
C LYS A 104 -14.44 -18.22 6.77
N ALA A 105 -15.11 -17.73 5.74
CA ALA A 105 -16.53 -17.94 5.55
C ALA A 105 -16.84 -19.32 4.93
N GLU A 106 -18.05 -19.83 5.14
CA GLU A 106 -18.50 -21.12 4.58
C GLU A 106 -18.62 -21.08 3.04
N HIS A 107 -18.98 -19.92 2.49
CA HIS A 107 -19.06 -19.70 1.04
C HIS A 107 -18.17 -18.52 0.61
N PRO A 108 -16.84 -18.68 0.59
CA PRO A 108 -15.89 -17.60 0.33
C PRO A 108 -16.16 -16.82 -0.96
N ARG A 109 -16.63 -17.50 -2.01
CA ARG A 109 -16.91 -16.85 -3.29
C ARG A 109 -18.11 -15.90 -3.22
N ASN A 110 -19.17 -16.28 -2.51
CA ASN A 110 -20.35 -15.44 -2.36
C ASN A 110 -19.98 -14.18 -1.58
N HIS A 111 -19.25 -14.33 -0.48
CA HIS A 111 -18.74 -13.19 0.29
C HIS A 111 -17.78 -12.30 -0.48
N PHE A 112 -16.95 -12.88 -1.37
CA PHE A 112 -16.11 -12.07 -2.25
C PHE A 112 -16.94 -11.30 -3.27
N ALA A 113 -17.99 -11.90 -3.84
CA ALA A 113 -18.91 -11.23 -4.76
C ALA A 113 -19.64 -10.06 -4.08
N GLU A 114 -20.14 -10.26 -2.86
CA GLU A 114 -20.77 -9.22 -2.03
C GLU A 114 -19.83 -8.05 -1.75
N ASN A 115 -18.54 -8.33 -1.53
CA ASN A 115 -17.53 -7.32 -1.24
C ASN A 115 -16.78 -6.82 -2.50
N PHE A 116 -17.12 -7.29 -3.70
CA PHE A 116 -16.33 -7.04 -4.91
C PHE A 116 -16.20 -5.55 -5.22
N THR A 117 -17.32 -4.83 -5.22
CA THR A 117 -17.35 -3.38 -5.48
C THR A 117 -16.53 -2.62 -4.45
N LYS A 118 -16.66 -2.98 -3.17
CA LYS A 118 -15.87 -2.38 -2.07
C LYS A 118 -14.37 -2.61 -2.25
N LEU A 119 -13.96 -3.86 -2.50
CA LEU A 119 -12.56 -4.24 -2.72
C LEU A 119 -11.96 -3.54 -3.94
N ARG A 120 -12.74 -3.43 -5.03
CA ARG A 120 -12.34 -2.72 -6.24
C ARG A 120 -12.15 -1.23 -5.97
N THR A 121 -13.10 -0.58 -5.29
CA THR A 121 -12.99 0.84 -4.93
C THR A 121 -11.80 1.09 -4.02
N MET A 122 -11.63 0.31 -2.95
CA MET A 122 -10.47 0.43 -2.05
C MET A 122 -9.14 0.25 -2.79
N SER A 123 -9.08 -0.67 -3.75
CA SER A 123 -7.88 -0.88 -4.57
C SER A 123 -7.58 0.32 -5.47
N TRP A 124 -8.60 0.91 -6.10
CA TRP A 124 -8.44 2.13 -6.91
C TRP A 124 -8.05 3.35 -6.08
N VAL A 125 -8.64 3.50 -4.90
CA VAL A 125 -8.25 4.57 -3.96
C VAL A 125 -6.80 4.37 -3.55
N MET A 126 -6.38 3.16 -3.20
CA MET A 126 -4.99 2.88 -2.83
C MET A 126 -4.02 3.13 -3.98
N PHE A 127 -4.38 2.73 -5.21
CA PHE A 127 -3.61 3.04 -6.41
C PHE A 127 -3.37 4.54 -6.55
N LEU A 128 -4.43 5.34 -6.46
CA LEU A 128 -4.33 6.79 -6.59
C LEU A 128 -3.51 7.40 -5.44
N THR A 129 -3.73 6.95 -4.20
CA THR A 129 -2.96 7.42 -3.04
C THR A 129 -1.47 7.12 -3.18
N ILE A 130 -1.08 5.96 -3.71
CA ILE A 130 0.33 5.63 -3.96
C ILE A 130 0.92 6.57 -5.02
N LEU A 131 0.19 6.84 -6.12
CA LEU A 131 0.67 7.77 -7.14
C LEU A 131 0.85 9.19 -6.59
N ILE A 132 -0.11 9.67 -5.79
CA ILE A 132 -0.02 10.98 -5.14
C ILE A 132 1.16 11.00 -4.16
N ALA A 133 1.36 9.94 -3.37
CA ALA A 133 2.51 9.83 -2.47
C ALA A 133 3.84 9.93 -3.21
N VAL A 134 4.00 9.21 -4.32
CA VAL A 134 5.19 9.29 -5.17
C VAL A 134 5.39 10.69 -5.74
N LEU A 135 4.32 11.31 -6.25
CA LEU A 135 4.37 12.66 -6.80
C LEU A 135 4.83 13.69 -5.75
N ILE A 136 4.24 13.65 -4.56
CA ILE A 136 4.57 14.56 -3.46
C ILE A 136 5.99 14.31 -2.96
N MET A 137 6.38 13.05 -2.73
CA MET A 137 7.70 12.71 -2.20
C MET A 137 8.83 13.05 -3.19
N THR A 138 8.58 12.94 -4.49
CA THR A 138 9.57 13.27 -5.53
C THR A 138 9.66 14.78 -5.78
N ASN A 139 8.54 15.50 -5.64
CA ASN A 139 8.45 16.93 -5.94
C ASN A 139 8.19 17.77 -4.69
N GLN A 140 9.20 17.89 -3.84
CA GLN A 140 9.14 18.74 -2.64
C GLN A 140 8.74 20.19 -2.94
N SER A 141 9.06 20.72 -4.13
CA SER A 141 8.78 22.11 -4.51
C SER A 141 7.30 22.44 -4.64
N LEU A 142 6.42 21.45 -4.83
CA LEU A 142 4.97 21.67 -4.93
C LEU A 142 4.35 22.18 -3.61
N LEU A 143 5.02 21.92 -2.49
CA LEU A 143 4.54 22.23 -1.14
C LEU A 143 5.60 22.97 -0.30
N LYS A 144 6.55 23.63 -0.98
CA LYS A 144 7.42 24.61 -0.35
C LYS A 144 6.61 25.89 -0.14
N VAL A 145 6.16 26.09 1.09
CA VAL A 145 5.75 27.39 1.63
C VAL A 145 6.92 27.93 2.44
#